data_AF-A0AAU1PQH2-F1
#
_entry.id   AF-A0AAU1PQH2-F1
#
_cell.length_a   1.000
_cell.length_b   1.000
_cell.length_c   1.000
_cell.angle_alpha   90.00
_cell.angle_beta   90.00
_cell.angle_gamma   90.00
#
_symmetry.space_group_name_H-M   'P 1'
#
loop_
_entity.id
_entity.type
_entity.pdbx_description
1 polymer ?
#
loop_
_entity_poly.entity_id
_entity_poly.type
_entity_poly.pdbx_seq_one_letter_code
_entity_poly.pdbx_strand_id
1 'polypeptide(L)'
;MTGVASGLFTPVLAVAGGTASGKSTLAEAMARHHPETIGLIHLDDFYVPAHDPVRGVRTLSATGAETLDWNHPGSIDEDAVAAAIDTVAFGGRHRLVVVEGLFALTLAVVAARATWRVYVDTPDDIRLARKILRKIEVQCQDPVVSLRNYLQTGRERHASHVAPSRSLADLVVDGTAEEYEMITEVMRLIGPVLAAPVGAEAAMNATDFGETA
;
A
#
# COMPACT_ATOMS: atom_id res chain seq x y z
N MET A 1 1.09 0.05 40.79
CA MET A 1 1.80 -0.27 39.53
C MET A 1 0.80 -0.94 38.61
N THR A 2 0.16 -0.16 37.75
CA THR A 2 -0.79 -0.63 36.75
C THR A 2 0.00 -1.25 35.60
N GLY A 3 -0.12 -2.57 35.43
CA GLY A 3 0.50 -3.27 34.31
C GLY A 3 0.00 -2.69 32.99
N VAL A 4 0.92 -2.16 32.20
CA VAL A 4 0.66 -1.82 30.80
C VAL A 4 0.49 -3.17 30.10
N ALA A 5 -0.73 -3.50 29.68
CA ALA A 5 -0.92 -4.59 28.74
C ALA A 5 -0.03 -4.28 27.53
N SER A 6 0.95 -5.15 27.24
CA SER A 6 1.79 -5.04 26.05
C SER A 6 0.89 -5.19 24.84
N GLY A 7 0.37 -4.07 24.34
CA GLY A 7 -0.41 -4.06 23.10
C GLY A 7 0.48 -4.62 22.00
N LEU A 8 0.10 -5.77 21.44
CA LEU A 8 0.78 -6.36 20.31
C LEU A 8 0.83 -5.32 19.19
N PHE A 9 2.04 -4.84 18.89
CA PHE A 9 2.30 -3.97 17.75
C PHE A 9 2.00 -4.76 16.48
N THR A 10 0.94 -4.39 15.76
CA THR A 10 0.63 -4.99 14.46
C THR A 10 1.59 -4.43 13.41
N PRO A 11 2.47 -5.25 12.80
CA PRO A 11 3.42 -4.77 11.81
C PRO A 11 2.72 -4.25 10.55
N VAL A 12 3.43 -3.38 9.82
CA VAL A 12 2.94 -2.76 8.59
C VAL A 12 3.81 -3.20 7.42
N LEU A 13 3.18 -3.75 6.37
CA LEU A 13 3.78 -3.99 5.06
C LEU A 13 3.38 -2.85 4.11
N ALA A 14 4.34 -2.04 3.70
CA ALA A 14 4.12 -1.04 2.66
C ALA A 14 4.39 -1.66 1.27
N VAL A 15 3.45 -1.50 0.33
CA VAL A 15 3.56 -2.02 -1.03
C VAL A 15 3.44 -0.88 -2.03
N ALA A 16 4.52 -0.54 -2.72
CA ALA A 16 4.53 0.49 -3.77
C ALA A 16 4.82 -0.11 -5.15
N GLY A 17 4.70 0.73 -6.16
CA GLY A 17 4.94 0.40 -7.55
C GLY A 17 4.24 1.40 -8.46
N GLY A 18 4.68 1.47 -9.71
CA GLY A 18 4.04 2.33 -10.71
C GLY A 18 2.55 2.02 -10.89
N THR A 19 1.78 2.97 -11.39
CA THR A 19 0.38 2.73 -11.75
C THR A 19 0.27 1.51 -12.66
N ALA A 20 -0.69 0.60 -12.38
CA ALA A 20 -0.90 -0.67 -13.10
C ALA A 20 0.30 -1.66 -13.09
N SER A 21 1.20 -1.56 -12.11
CA SER A 21 2.26 -2.57 -11.85
C SER A 21 1.72 -3.92 -11.40
N GLY A 22 0.63 -3.92 -10.62
CA GLY A 22 0.09 -5.14 -9.99
C GLY A 22 0.08 -5.08 -8.46
N LYS A 23 0.56 -3.99 -7.85
CA LYS A 23 0.53 -3.77 -6.39
C LYS A 23 -0.83 -4.02 -5.73
N SER A 24 -1.93 -3.53 -6.31
CA SER A 24 -3.28 -3.70 -5.75
C SER A 24 -3.74 -5.14 -5.90
N THR A 25 -3.49 -5.77 -7.05
CA THR A 25 -3.76 -7.21 -7.27
C THR A 25 -3.04 -8.08 -6.24
N LEU A 26 -1.74 -7.83 -6.01
CA LEU A 26 -0.96 -8.54 -5.00
C LEU A 26 -1.52 -8.33 -3.58
N ALA A 27 -1.79 -7.08 -3.19
CA ALA A 27 -2.30 -6.74 -1.87
C ALA A 27 -3.69 -7.34 -1.59
N GLU A 28 -4.61 -7.22 -2.55
CA GLU A 28 -5.94 -7.80 -2.49
C GLU A 28 -5.89 -9.33 -2.46
N ALA A 29 -5.01 -9.96 -3.24
CA ALA A 29 -4.87 -11.40 -3.23
C ALA A 29 -4.37 -11.93 -1.88
N MET A 30 -3.36 -11.27 -1.27
CA MET A 30 -2.93 -11.59 0.09
C MET A 30 -4.08 -11.47 1.09
N ALA A 31 -4.84 -10.37 1.03
CA ALA A 31 -6.00 -10.16 1.91
C ALA A 31 -7.10 -11.23 1.69
N ARG A 32 -7.36 -11.64 0.44
CA ARG A 32 -8.31 -12.73 0.12
C ARG A 32 -7.89 -14.08 0.70
N HIS A 33 -6.59 -14.38 0.71
CA HIS A 33 -6.07 -15.63 1.29
C HIS A 33 -6.02 -15.61 2.83
N HIS A 34 -5.99 -14.42 3.44
CA HIS A 34 -5.78 -14.21 4.87
C HIS A 34 -6.75 -13.17 5.48
N PRO A 35 -8.07 -13.26 5.23
CA PRO A 35 -9.02 -12.16 5.46
C PRO A 35 -9.20 -11.79 6.93
N GLU A 36 -9.08 -12.77 7.84
CA GLU A 36 -9.19 -12.56 9.29
C GLU A 36 -7.91 -11.95 9.89
N THR A 37 -6.80 -11.92 9.13
CA THR A 37 -5.49 -11.55 9.67
C THR A 37 -4.85 -10.33 8.99
N ILE A 38 -5.26 -9.97 7.78
CA ILE A 38 -4.71 -8.85 7.03
C ILE A 38 -5.72 -7.70 6.97
N GLY A 39 -5.35 -6.55 7.51
CA GLY A 39 -6.08 -5.30 7.28
C GLY A 39 -5.48 -4.57 6.08
N LEU A 40 -6.29 -4.32 5.04
CA LEU A 40 -5.84 -3.70 3.79
C LEU A 40 -6.24 -2.21 3.74
N ILE A 41 -5.29 -1.36 3.34
CA ILE A 41 -5.46 0.08 3.17
C ILE A 41 -4.95 0.46 1.77
N HIS A 42 -5.83 1.03 0.94
CA HIS A 42 -5.47 1.57 -0.36
C HIS A 42 -5.24 3.07 -0.25
N LEU A 43 -4.02 3.55 -0.52
CA LEU A 43 -3.74 4.99 -0.48
C LEU A 43 -4.56 5.78 -1.52
N ASP A 44 -5.05 5.12 -2.57
CA ASP A 44 -5.94 5.73 -3.56
C ASP A 44 -7.30 6.15 -2.96
N ASP A 45 -7.66 5.70 -1.75
CA ASP A 45 -8.88 6.12 -1.04
C ASP A 45 -8.68 7.41 -0.22
N PHE A 46 -7.44 7.89 -0.11
CA PHE A 46 -7.05 9.00 0.78
C PHE A 46 -6.57 10.23 0.03
N TYR A 47 -6.99 10.43 -1.22
CA TYR A 47 -6.75 11.71 -1.89
C TYR A 47 -7.48 12.84 -1.16
N VAL A 48 -6.83 14.00 -1.07
CA VAL A 48 -7.53 15.23 -0.67
C VAL A 48 -8.66 15.53 -1.66
N PRO A 49 -9.73 16.23 -1.25
CA PRO A 49 -10.83 16.54 -2.16
C PRO A 49 -10.34 17.23 -3.43
N ALA A 50 -10.85 16.78 -4.59
CA ALA A 50 -10.38 17.22 -5.90
C ALA A 50 -10.45 18.75 -6.11
N HIS A 51 -11.32 19.45 -5.37
CA HIS A 51 -11.49 20.91 -5.43
C HIS A 51 -11.15 21.62 -4.11
N ASP A 52 -10.39 20.99 -3.21
CA ASP A 52 -9.94 21.64 -1.97
C ASP A 52 -9.08 22.89 -2.29
N PRO A 53 -9.47 24.11 -1.87
CA PRO A 53 -8.76 25.32 -2.25
C PRO A 53 -7.41 25.50 -1.52
N VAL A 54 -7.14 24.70 -0.49
CA VAL A 54 -5.97 24.84 0.38
C VAL A 54 -5.02 23.65 0.24
N ARG A 55 -5.55 22.44 0.14
CA ARG A 55 -4.79 21.19 0.13
C ARG A 55 -4.65 20.61 -1.27
N GLY A 56 -3.58 19.85 -1.48
CA GLY A 56 -3.30 19.20 -2.76
C GLY A 56 -2.37 19.99 -3.67
N VAL A 57 -1.77 19.30 -4.63
CA VAL A 57 -0.96 19.90 -5.68
C VAL A 57 -1.77 19.93 -6.96
N ARG A 58 -1.79 21.08 -7.64
CA ARG A 58 -2.57 21.28 -8.87
C ARG A 58 -1.70 21.04 -10.11
N THR A 59 -2.35 20.52 -11.14
CA THR A 59 -1.74 20.34 -12.47
C THR A 59 -2.80 20.57 -13.55
N LEU A 60 -2.38 20.61 -14.81
CA LEU A 60 -3.29 20.67 -15.94
C LEU A 60 -3.53 19.26 -16.49
N SER A 61 -4.80 18.93 -16.66
CA SER A 61 -5.21 17.71 -17.36
C SER A 61 -4.94 17.81 -18.87
N ALA A 62 -5.06 16.69 -19.57
CA ALA A 62 -4.94 16.64 -21.03
C ALA A 62 -5.90 17.54 -21.81
N THR A 63 -6.99 18.00 -21.19
CA THR A 63 -7.93 18.95 -21.78
C THR A 63 -7.63 20.40 -21.43
N GLY A 64 -6.57 20.67 -20.67
CA GLY A 64 -6.19 22.00 -20.19
C GLY A 64 -6.97 22.45 -18.95
N ALA A 65 -7.89 21.63 -18.44
CA ALA A 65 -8.58 21.93 -17.18
C ALA A 65 -7.64 21.70 -15.99
N GLU A 66 -7.64 22.63 -15.04
CA GLU A 66 -6.96 22.45 -13.75
C GLU A 66 -7.57 21.27 -12.99
N THR A 67 -6.72 20.45 -12.41
CA THR A 67 -7.11 19.26 -11.65
C THR A 67 -6.12 18.98 -10.53
N LEU A 68 -6.49 18.11 -9.59
CA LEU A 68 -5.56 17.57 -8.62
C LEU A 68 -4.51 16.71 -9.35
N ASP A 69 -3.25 16.86 -8.98
CA ASP A 69 -2.18 16.00 -9.47
C ASP A 69 -2.18 14.68 -8.69
N TRP A 70 -2.98 13.73 -9.17
CA TRP A 70 -3.11 12.38 -8.60
C TRP A 70 -1.79 11.59 -8.56
N ASN A 71 -0.72 12.07 -9.20
CA ASN A 71 0.59 11.41 -9.21
C ASN A 71 1.65 12.21 -8.43
N HIS A 72 1.22 13.09 -7.53
CA HIS A 72 2.11 13.83 -6.63
C HIS A 72 1.82 13.45 -5.16
N PRO A 73 2.83 13.18 -4.31
CA PRO A 73 2.59 12.74 -2.93
C PRO A 73 1.76 13.74 -2.10
N GLY A 74 1.93 15.04 -2.34
CA GLY A 74 1.12 16.09 -1.72
C GLY A 74 -0.38 16.09 -2.08
N SER A 75 -0.87 15.17 -2.91
CA SER A 75 -2.30 14.95 -3.15
C SER A 75 -2.95 14.00 -2.15
N ILE A 76 -2.18 13.36 -1.27
CA ILE A 76 -2.67 12.42 -0.26
C ILE A 76 -2.90 13.14 1.08
N ASP A 77 -4.01 12.84 1.74
CA ASP A 77 -4.31 13.27 3.10
C ASP A 77 -3.56 12.36 4.09
N GLU A 78 -2.33 12.75 4.45
CA GLU A 78 -1.46 11.97 5.34
C GLU A 78 -2.05 11.76 6.74
N ASP A 79 -2.83 12.72 7.25
CA ASP A 79 -3.48 12.61 8.56
C ASP A 79 -4.57 11.52 8.53
N ALA A 80 -5.36 11.48 7.45
CA ALA A 80 -6.37 10.44 7.27
C ALA A 80 -5.73 9.05 7.07
N VAL A 81 -4.62 8.96 6.34
CA VAL A 81 -3.85 7.72 6.20
C VAL A 81 -3.32 7.25 7.55
N ALA A 82 -2.71 8.14 8.34
CA ALA A 82 -2.20 7.81 9.66
C ALA A 82 -3.31 7.29 10.59
N ALA A 83 -4.45 7.98 10.63
CA ALA A 83 -5.60 7.57 11.43
C ALA A 83 -6.14 6.19 11.00
N ALA A 84 -6.18 5.90 9.71
CA ALA A 84 -6.60 4.60 9.20
C ALA A 84 -5.63 3.48 9.61
N ILE A 85 -4.32 3.69 9.44
CA ILE A 85 -3.30 2.72 9.86
C ILE A 85 -3.41 2.46 11.36
N ASP A 86 -3.47 3.51 12.17
CA ASP A 86 -3.53 3.39 13.62
C ASP A 86 -4.82 2.66 14.05
N THR A 87 -5.96 2.94 13.41
CA THR A 87 -7.23 2.23 13.66
C THR A 87 -7.10 0.73 13.40
N VAL A 88 -6.49 0.34 12.28
CA VAL A 88 -6.33 -1.08 11.92
C VAL A 88 -5.29 -1.76 12.81
N ALA A 89 -4.16 -1.11 13.05
CA ALA A 89 -3.03 -1.65 13.80
C ALA A 89 -3.34 -1.84 15.29
N PHE A 90 -4.10 -0.92 15.90
CA PHE A 90 -4.49 -0.98 17.31
C PHE A 90 -5.86 -1.60 17.56
N GLY A 91 -6.59 -1.98 16.50
CA GLY A 91 -7.90 -2.61 16.60
C GLY A 91 -7.88 -4.04 17.13
N GLY A 92 -6.71 -4.67 17.29
CA GLY A 92 -6.53 -6.01 17.86
C GLY A 92 -7.07 -7.18 17.03
N ARG A 93 -7.60 -6.91 15.83
CA ARG A 93 -8.20 -7.91 14.92
C ARG A 93 -7.22 -8.46 13.89
N HIS A 94 -6.32 -7.62 13.40
CA HIS A 94 -5.38 -7.98 12.34
C HIS A 94 -4.00 -8.24 12.92
N ARG A 95 -3.22 -9.02 12.20
CA ARG A 95 -1.84 -9.38 12.51
C ARG A 95 -0.84 -8.74 11.57
N LEU A 96 -1.33 -8.19 10.47
CA LEU A 96 -0.58 -7.42 9.51
C LEU A 96 -1.49 -6.32 8.94
N VAL A 97 -0.97 -5.11 8.85
CA VAL A 97 -1.57 -4.05 8.03
C VAL A 97 -0.81 -3.98 6.72
N VAL A 98 -1.53 -4.09 5.60
CA VAL A 98 -0.96 -3.88 4.26
C VAL A 98 -1.41 -2.51 3.78
N VAL A 99 -0.46 -1.63 3.51
CA VAL A 99 -0.71 -0.30 2.94
C VAL A 99 -0.15 -0.27 1.54
N GLU A 100 -1.02 -0.17 0.53
CA GLU A 100 -0.62 -0.16 -0.86
C GLU A 100 -0.89 1.18 -1.54
N GLY A 101 0.04 1.62 -2.39
CA GLY A 101 -0.15 2.81 -3.21
C GLY A 101 1.13 3.30 -3.86
N LEU A 102 1.01 4.27 -4.78
CA LEU A 102 2.17 4.80 -5.52
C LEU A 102 3.30 5.29 -4.59
N PHE A 103 2.92 5.88 -3.46
CA PHE A 103 3.84 6.51 -2.50
C PHE A 103 4.01 5.73 -1.21
N ALA A 104 3.53 4.48 -1.11
CA ALA A 104 3.52 3.75 0.16
C ALA A 104 4.92 3.61 0.80
N LEU A 105 5.99 3.59 0.00
CA LEU A 105 7.36 3.51 0.48
C LEU A 105 7.98 4.86 0.89
N THR A 106 7.38 5.99 0.48
CA THR A 106 7.95 7.34 0.65
C THR A 106 7.07 8.31 1.42
N LEU A 107 5.76 8.05 1.51
CA LEU A 107 4.83 8.88 2.26
C LEU A 107 5.19 8.78 3.75
N ALA A 108 5.45 9.92 4.40
CA ALA A 108 6.14 9.94 5.69
C ALA A 108 5.39 9.14 6.76
N VAL A 109 4.07 9.29 6.82
CA VAL A 109 3.22 8.57 7.77
C VAL A 109 3.25 7.04 7.60
N VAL A 110 3.44 6.54 6.38
CA VAL A 110 3.55 5.10 6.09
C VAL A 110 4.98 4.62 6.34
N ALA A 111 5.97 5.35 5.81
CA ALA A 111 7.38 4.99 5.91
C ALA A 111 7.87 4.89 7.36
N ALA A 112 7.35 5.74 8.25
CA ALA A 112 7.64 5.73 9.68
C ALA A 112 7.05 4.51 10.43
N ARG A 113 6.00 3.88 9.88
CA ARG A 113 5.32 2.71 10.47
C ARG A 113 5.70 1.39 9.80
N ALA A 114 6.23 1.44 8.57
CA ALA A 114 6.56 0.27 7.76
C ALA A 114 7.62 -0.62 8.44
N THR A 115 7.21 -1.86 8.74
CA THR A 115 8.09 -2.96 9.14
C THR A 115 8.80 -3.56 7.93
N TRP A 116 8.08 -3.69 6.82
CA TRP A 116 8.60 -4.17 5.54
C TRP A 116 8.13 -3.29 4.39
N ARG A 117 8.95 -3.23 3.34
CA ARG A 117 8.74 -2.45 2.13
C ARG A 117 8.88 -3.36 0.91
N VAL A 118 7.82 -3.49 0.14
CA VAL A 118 7.78 -4.22 -1.13
C VAL A 118 7.58 -3.23 -2.26
N TYR A 119 8.36 -3.39 -3.34
CA TYR A 119 8.14 -2.66 -4.58
C TYR A 119 7.78 -3.65 -5.70
N VAL A 120 6.62 -3.45 -6.34
CA VAL A 120 6.20 -4.23 -7.51
C VAL A 120 6.75 -3.57 -8.76
N ASP A 121 7.76 -4.20 -9.35
CA ASP A 121 8.47 -3.70 -10.52
C ASP A 121 7.84 -4.23 -11.80
N THR A 122 7.55 -3.36 -12.75
CA THR A 122 6.92 -3.74 -14.02
C THR A 122 7.30 -2.73 -15.08
N PRO A 123 7.74 -3.18 -16.27
CA PRO A 123 8.06 -2.29 -17.38
C PRO A 123 6.96 -1.26 -17.70
N ASP A 124 7.37 -0.04 -18.03
CA ASP A 124 6.49 1.11 -18.28
C ASP A 124 5.44 0.85 -19.38
N ASP A 125 5.84 0.15 -20.44
CA ASP A 125 5.00 -0.22 -21.57
C ASP A 125 3.90 -1.21 -21.17
N ILE A 126 4.23 -2.25 -20.40
CA ILE A 126 3.29 -3.22 -19.84
C ILE A 126 2.29 -2.51 -18.91
N ARG A 127 2.79 -1.65 -18.02
CA ARG A 127 1.93 -0.86 -17.10
C ARG A 127 0.99 0.04 -17.86
N LEU A 128 1.48 0.75 -18.88
CA LEU A 128 0.66 1.63 -19.71
C LEU A 128 -0.43 0.82 -20.45
N ALA A 129 -0.07 -0.31 -21.06
CA ALA A 129 -1.01 -1.19 -21.74
C ALA A 129 -2.11 -1.70 -20.79
N ARG A 130 -1.73 -2.23 -19.61
CA ARG A 130 -2.68 -2.67 -18.57
C ARG A 130 -3.61 -1.55 -18.13
N LYS A 131 -3.06 -0.34 -17.90
CA LYS A 131 -3.86 0.83 -17.52
C LYS A 131 -4.89 1.18 -18.59
N ILE A 132 -4.48 1.20 -19.86
CA ILE A 132 -5.37 1.53 -20.98
C ILE A 132 -6.48 0.49 -21.11
N LEU A 133 -6.14 -0.81 -21.10
CA LEU A 133 -7.12 -1.90 -21.18
C LEU A 133 -8.16 -1.79 -20.06
N ARG A 134 -7.72 -1.63 -18.80
CA ARG A 134 -8.63 -1.43 -17.67
C ARG A 134 -9.55 -0.21 -17.84
N LYS A 135 -9.03 0.90 -18.38
CA LYS A 135 -9.83 2.12 -18.63
C LYS A 135 -10.90 1.90 -19.71
N ILE A 136 -10.58 1.14 -20.74
CA ILE A 136 -11.52 0.77 -21.80
C ILE A 136 -12.58 -0.18 -21.26
N GLU A 137 -12.15 -1.30 -20.66
CA GLU A 137 -13.01 -2.44 -20.33
C GLU A 137 -13.89 -2.19 -19.11
N VAL A 138 -13.36 -1.51 -18.09
CA VAL A 138 -14.06 -1.31 -16.80
C VAL A 138 -14.74 0.06 -16.74
N GLN A 139 -14.13 1.08 -17.33
CA GLN A 139 -14.57 2.47 -17.15
C GLN A 139 -15.16 3.08 -18.43
N CYS A 140 -15.22 2.31 -19.53
CA CYS A 140 -15.71 2.76 -20.84
C CYS A 140 -15.09 4.10 -21.28
N GLN A 141 -13.82 4.34 -20.91
CA GLN A 141 -13.14 5.61 -21.16
C GLN A 141 -12.31 5.54 -22.45
N ASP A 142 -12.31 6.64 -23.20
CA ASP A 142 -11.44 6.82 -24.36
C ASP A 142 -9.95 6.71 -23.97
N PRO A 143 -9.19 5.77 -24.56
CA PRO A 143 -7.77 5.58 -24.24
C PRO A 143 -6.91 6.81 -24.52
N VAL A 144 -7.34 7.71 -25.42
CA VAL A 144 -6.62 8.95 -25.75
C VAL A 144 -6.39 9.81 -24.51
N VAL A 145 -7.34 9.86 -23.57
CA VAL A 145 -7.19 10.64 -22.33
C VAL A 145 -6.05 10.07 -21.48
N SER A 146 -5.99 8.75 -21.32
CA SER A 146 -4.93 8.10 -20.54
C SER A 146 -3.55 8.25 -21.19
N LEU A 147 -3.49 8.15 -22.51
CA LEU A 147 -2.25 8.35 -23.27
C LEU A 147 -1.74 9.80 -23.16
N ARG A 148 -2.62 10.79 -23.34
CA ARG A 148 -2.23 12.21 -23.20
C ARG A 148 -1.74 12.53 -21.79
N ASN A 149 -2.47 12.09 -20.77
CA ASN A 149 -2.05 12.29 -19.37
C ASN A 149 -0.70 11.62 -19.09
N TYR A 150 -0.45 10.43 -19.65
CA TYR A 150 0.84 9.75 -19.49
C TYR A 150 2.00 10.54 -20.12
N LEU A 151 1.79 11.03 -21.35
CA LEU A 151 2.81 11.79 -22.09
C LEU A 151 3.08 13.17 -21.49
N GLN A 152 2.07 13.83 -20.94
CA GLN A 152 2.20 15.19 -20.41
C GLN A 152 2.82 15.21 -19.01
N THR A 153 2.35 14.36 -18.10
CA THR A 153 2.77 14.42 -16.68
C THR A 153 3.04 13.04 -16.08
N GLY A 154 2.28 12.01 -16.45
CA GLY A 154 2.34 10.71 -15.77
C GLY A 154 3.73 10.06 -15.75
N ARG A 155 4.47 10.11 -16.86
CA ARG A 155 5.84 9.55 -16.94
C ARG A 155 6.83 10.30 -16.06
N GLU A 156 6.79 11.62 -16.10
CA GLU A 156 7.66 12.50 -15.30
C GLU A 156 7.37 12.32 -13.80
N ARG A 157 6.08 12.33 -13.42
CA ARG A 157 5.66 12.09 -12.03
C ARG A 157 6.08 10.72 -11.51
N HIS A 158 5.95 9.68 -12.33
CA HIS A 158 6.46 8.35 -11.96
C HIS A 158 7.98 8.38 -11.72
N ALA A 159 8.75 8.97 -12.63
CA ALA A 159 10.20 9.06 -12.51
C ALA A 159 10.65 9.88 -11.29
N SER A 160 9.91 10.93 -10.94
CA SER A 160 10.26 11.84 -9.84
C SER A 160 9.81 11.34 -8.46
N HIS A 161 8.65 10.66 -8.38
CA HIS A 161 8.01 10.37 -7.08
C HIS A 161 7.82 8.88 -6.77
N VAL A 162 7.85 7.99 -7.77
CA VAL A 162 7.53 6.56 -7.57
C VAL A 162 8.74 5.68 -7.82
N ALA A 163 9.36 5.77 -9.00
CA ALA A 163 10.48 4.92 -9.40
C ALA A 163 11.68 4.94 -8.41
N PRO A 164 12.07 6.09 -7.82
CA PRO A 164 13.18 6.11 -6.87
C PRO A 164 12.89 5.29 -5.61
N SER A 165 11.62 5.11 -5.23
CA SER A 165 11.25 4.35 -4.03
C SER A 165 11.62 2.86 -4.12
N ARG A 166 11.87 2.34 -5.32
CA ARG A 166 12.39 0.98 -5.53
C ARG A 166 13.66 0.69 -4.73
N SER A 167 14.54 1.66 -4.54
CA SER A 167 15.78 1.47 -3.76
C SER A 167 15.54 1.38 -2.25
N LEU A 168 14.34 1.70 -1.77
CA LEU A 168 13.95 1.61 -0.36
C LEU A 168 13.32 0.25 -0.03
N ALA A 169 13.09 -0.60 -1.03
CA ALA A 169 12.39 -1.86 -0.86
C ALA A 169 13.30 -2.93 -0.24
N ASP A 170 12.75 -3.67 0.72
CA ASP A 170 13.36 -4.88 1.26
C ASP A 170 13.22 -6.04 0.27
N LEU A 171 12.17 -6.02 -0.55
CA LEU A 171 11.89 -6.99 -1.60
C LEU A 171 11.32 -6.29 -2.84
N VAL A 172 11.89 -6.62 -4.00
CA VAL A 172 11.34 -6.24 -5.30
C VAL A 172 10.66 -7.46 -5.91
N VAL A 173 9.38 -7.33 -6.22
CA VAL A 173 8.55 -8.40 -6.83
C VAL A 173 8.35 -8.08 -8.31
N ASP A 174 8.49 -9.08 -9.17
CA ASP A 174 8.18 -8.94 -10.59
C ASP A 174 6.66 -8.90 -10.80
N GLY A 175 6.12 -7.73 -11.16
CA GLY A 175 4.70 -7.55 -11.43
C GLY A 175 4.23 -8.13 -12.78
N THR A 176 5.12 -8.75 -13.56
CA THR A 176 4.76 -9.55 -14.73
C THR A 176 4.52 -11.02 -14.40
N ALA A 177 4.93 -11.47 -13.21
CA ALA A 177 4.71 -12.83 -12.73
C ALA A 177 3.22 -13.12 -12.43
N GLU A 178 2.89 -14.40 -12.33
CA GLU A 178 1.56 -14.85 -11.95
C GLU A 178 1.23 -14.50 -10.49
N GLU A 179 -0.06 -14.32 -10.18
CA GLU A 179 -0.52 -13.90 -8.84
C GLU A 179 0.07 -14.77 -7.71
N TYR A 180 0.04 -16.09 -7.89
CA TYR A 180 0.55 -17.04 -6.89
C TYR A 180 2.07 -16.90 -6.67
N GLU A 181 2.83 -16.60 -7.72
CA GLU A 181 4.29 -16.44 -7.62
C GLU A 181 4.65 -15.18 -6.85
N MET A 182 3.98 -14.05 -7.16
CA MET A 182 4.14 -12.79 -6.43
C MET A 182 3.82 -12.96 -4.93
N ILE A 183 2.70 -13.62 -4.61
CA ILE A 183 2.33 -13.91 -3.21
C ILE A 183 3.39 -14.78 -2.55
N THR A 184 3.86 -15.82 -3.22
CA THR A 184 4.87 -16.72 -2.67
C THR A 184 6.15 -15.99 -2.31
N GLU A 185 6.61 -15.05 -3.14
CA GLU A 185 7.77 -14.21 -2.80
C GLU A 185 7.54 -13.36 -1.55
N VAL A 186 6.40 -12.65 -1.47
CA VAL A 186 6.09 -11.82 -0.29
C VAL A 186 5.94 -12.68 0.96
N MET A 187 5.34 -13.86 0.87
CA MET A 187 5.19 -14.78 2.00
C MET A 187 6.51 -15.28 2.56
N ARG A 188 7.61 -15.31 1.78
CA ARG A 188 8.94 -15.59 2.33
C ARG A 188 9.43 -14.50 3.29
N LEU A 189 8.94 -13.27 3.12
CA LEU A 189 9.27 -12.13 3.97
C LEU A 189 8.37 -12.06 5.21
N ILE A 190 7.06 -12.26 5.06
CA ILE A 190 6.05 -12.00 6.12
C ILE A 190 5.45 -13.27 6.75
N GLY A 191 5.72 -14.46 6.20
CA GLY A 191 5.08 -15.73 6.59
C GLY A 191 5.11 -16.05 8.09
N PRO A 192 6.23 -15.84 8.82
CA PRO A 192 6.29 -16.09 10.26
C PRO A 192 5.24 -15.30 11.07
N VAL A 193 4.92 -14.06 10.66
CA VAL A 193 3.91 -13.23 11.31
C VAL A 193 2.51 -13.76 11.11
N LEU A 194 2.22 -14.35 9.95
CA LEU A 194 0.90 -14.92 9.65
C LEU A 194 0.70 -16.32 10.24
N ALA A 195 1.78 -17.01 10.62
CA ALA A 195 1.75 -18.39 11.12
C ALA A 195 1.54 -18.54 12.65
N ALA A 196 1.90 -17.56 13.48
CA ALA A 196 1.77 -17.73 14.94
C ALA A 196 0.28 -17.81 15.39
N PRO A 197 -0.10 -18.40 16.54
CA PRO A 197 -1.49 -18.35 16.99
C PRO A 197 -1.88 -16.95 17.46
N VAL A 198 -3.11 -16.51 17.21
CA VAL A 198 -3.67 -15.29 17.82
C VAL A 198 -3.67 -15.47 19.34
N GLY A 199 -2.93 -14.62 20.07
CA GLY A 199 -2.89 -14.65 21.54
C GLY A 199 -1.91 -15.62 22.21
N ALA A 200 -0.99 -16.26 21.47
CA ALA A 200 -0.04 -17.23 22.06
C ALA A 200 0.93 -16.61 23.09
N GLU A 201 1.29 -15.33 22.96
CA GLU A 201 2.17 -14.67 23.94
C GLU A 201 1.47 -14.39 25.28
N ALA A 202 0.13 -14.31 25.30
CA ALA A 202 -0.62 -14.14 26.55
C ALA A 202 -0.73 -15.45 27.36
N ALA A 203 -0.63 -16.61 26.72
CA ALA A 203 -0.73 -17.91 27.38
C ALA A 203 0.58 -18.35 28.06
N MET A 204 1.75 -17.91 27.55
CA MET A 204 3.04 -18.25 28.14
C MET A 204 3.34 -17.52 29.47
N ASN A 205 2.75 -16.35 29.70
CA ASN A 205 2.94 -15.58 30.93
C ASN A 205 1.97 -15.97 32.06
N ALA A 206 0.98 -16.83 31.78
CA ALA A 206 0.01 -17.30 32.77
C ALA A 206 0.43 -18.61 33.46
N THR A 207 1.40 -19.34 32.91
CA THR A 207 1.86 -20.62 33.46
C THR A 207 3.08 -20.53 34.40
N ASP A 208 3.64 -19.34 34.63
CA ASP A 208 4.84 -19.16 35.47
C ASP A 208 4.56 -18.64 36.90
N PHE A 209 3.29 -18.63 37.32
CA PHE A 209 2.88 -18.30 38.70
C PHE A 209 2.05 -19.41 39.36
N GLY A 210 2.43 -20.67 39.12
CA GLY A 210 1.93 -21.83 39.85
C GLY A 210 3.09 -22.65 40.41
N GLU A 211 3.08 -22.84 41.72
CA GLU A 211 3.92 -23.75 42.53
C GLU A 211 5.28 -23.24 43.03
N THR A 212 5.23 -22.50 44.14
CA THR A 212 6.13 -22.79 45.27
C THR A 212 5.34 -22.81 46.58
N ALA A 213 5.29 -24.01 47.17
CA ALA A 213 5.03 -24.40 48.57
C ALA A 213 3.70 -24.00 49.25
#